data_AF-A0A7X8HHB7-F1
#
_entry.id   AF-A0A7X8HHB7-F1
#
_cell.length_a   1.000
_cell.length_b   1.000
_cell.length_c   1.000
_cell.angle_alpha   90.00
_cell.angle_beta   90.00
_cell.angle_gamma   90.00
#
_symmetry.space_group_name_H-M   'P 1'
#
loop_
_entity.id
_entity.type
_entity.pdbx_description
1 polymer ?
#
loop_
_entity_poly.entity_id
_entity_poly.type
_entity_poly.pdbx_seq_one_letter_code
_entity_poly.pdbx_strand_id
1 'polypeptide(L)'
;MEQLFLTLLNMSLTASYVIIFVIMIRLFLKRFPKVYSYALWFAVLFRLVCPFSFDSIFSLIPDNVNIPQDIAYSPKPEISSGIAVIDSAVNNVLPPPLNPAASANPMQIWLTIGEVVWLIGIAMLLIYSVITTVKLYRNLRNAKHIEDNIYIANGFKTPFVFGIIKPKIYLPDHLSESERSYVLLHERIHIKRLDHFVKLAFFIVSCIHWFNPLVWIAFYLMGEDMELSCDEKVVKQMGNNIKKEYSTSLLSMSTGRKIIGGSPIAFGENNTESRIKNILNYKKPKNWVGLALIIAVIVVGIALITNPKNNQSESVTIPLEINSAEELWKARTKYIGDNSAIGRLVSLLAVPEDVQYDHIELHTSEQPYDIEIVYLATSEVLKQYDTEESLKSNLFRKNALILLALVDNAKGVRATLTDGKREVGFINAREWADYTVGQDVRNYAESPEKLQELIEMPLMITVSNKEKISAYLKEECINAYSPYYEILDFIISDYKEEVVNGQVEAIFHYKLITKNYDRDPDTVEYIKEAKERGDDYYQIYYDEYLQPQENNFYFKAVIDENNYITLYTRNVAIESDEWHQVKMSDYIIKKPEETLDQQ
;
A
#
# COMPACT_ATOMS: atom_id res chain seq x y z
N MET A 1 12.18 14.09 9.12
CA MET A 1 12.50 14.80 7.87
C MET A 1 13.14 13.85 6.87
N GLU A 2 14.11 13.04 7.28
CA GLU A 2 14.71 11.96 6.45
C GLU A 2 13.67 11.04 5.78
N GLN A 3 12.71 10.50 6.55
CA GLN A 3 11.60 9.68 6.01
C GLN A 3 10.75 10.42 4.95
N LEU A 4 10.55 11.74 5.13
CA LEU A 4 9.82 12.56 4.16
C LEU A 4 10.63 12.70 2.86
N PHE A 5 11.95 12.90 2.96
CA PHE A 5 12.83 12.97 1.81
C PHE A 5 12.85 11.64 1.04
N LEU A 6 12.98 10.50 1.73
CA LEU A 6 12.91 9.16 1.12
C LEU A 6 11.55 8.87 0.49
N THR A 7 10.45 9.30 1.14
CA THR A 7 9.11 9.22 0.55
C THR A 7 9.02 10.02 -0.74
N LEU A 8 9.56 11.25 -0.77
CA LEU A 8 9.57 12.07 -1.98
C LEU A 8 10.44 11.48 -3.10
N LEU A 9 11.58 10.87 -2.78
CA LEU A 9 12.40 10.16 -3.78
C LEU A 9 11.62 9.00 -4.41
N ASN A 10 10.92 8.20 -3.59
CA ASN A 10 10.04 7.13 -4.08
C ASN A 10 8.89 7.66 -4.96
N MET A 11 8.24 8.74 -4.55
CA MET A 11 7.18 9.39 -5.34
C MET A 11 7.73 9.90 -6.68
N SER A 12 8.94 10.46 -6.69
CA SER A 12 9.59 10.94 -7.92
C SER A 12 9.96 9.78 -8.86
N LEU A 13 10.45 8.67 -8.31
CA LEU A 13 10.80 7.47 -9.06
C LEU A 13 9.56 6.83 -9.71
N THR A 14 8.51 6.60 -8.94
CA THR A 14 7.25 6.03 -9.45
C THR A 14 6.56 6.97 -10.46
N ALA A 15 6.54 8.28 -10.20
CA ALA A 15 6.00 9.26 -11.15
C ALA A 15 6.79 9.32 -12.47
N SER A 16 8.08 8.97 -12.47
CA SER A 16 8.90 8.92 -13.69
C SER A 16 8.36 7.91 -14.70
N TYR A 17 7.94 6.73 -14.23
CA TYR A 17 7.27 5.74 -15.07
C TYR A 17 5.97 6.28 -15.65
N VAL A 18 5.13 6.89 -14.79
CA VAL A 18 3.86 7.49 -15.22
C VAL A 18 4.07 8.58 -16.28
N ILE A 19 5.09 9.43 -16.11
CA ILE A 19 5.45 10.46 -17.10
C ILE A 19 5.81 9.82 -18.44
N ILE A 20 6.63 8.77 -18.44
CA ILE A 20 7.01 8.05 -19.66
C ILE A 20 5.78 7.44 -20.33
N PHE A 21 4.88 6.79 -19.59
CA PHE A 21 3.62 6.26 -20.11
C PHE A 21 2.74 7.36 -20.72
N VAL A 22 2.56 8.49 -20.03
CA VAL A 22 1.78 9.62 -20.56
C VAL A 22 2.41 10.17 -21.85
N ILE A 23 3.75 10.28 -21.91
CA ILE A 23 4.46 10.68 -23.14
C ILE A 23 4.20 9.68 -24.28
N MET A 24 4.24 8.38 -24.02
CA MET A 24 3.93 7.37 -25.03
C MET A 24 2.48 7.46 -25.50
N ILE A 25 1.51 7.55 -24.59
CA ILE A 25 0.09 7.66 -24.90
C ILE A 25 -0.19 8.95 -25.69
N ARG A 26 0.50 10.05 -25.38
CA ARG A 26 0.43 11.31 -26.13
C ARG A 26 0.78 11.13 -27.61
N LEU A 27 1.68 10.21 -27.96
CA LEU A 27 2.01 9.91 -29.36
C LEU A 27 0.83 9.30 -30.11
N PHE A 28 0.05 8.43 -29.45
CA PHE A 28 -1.17 7.83 -30.02
C PHE A 28 -2.34 8.83 -30.06
N LEU A 29 -2.38 9.77 -29.11
CA LEU A 29 -3.38 10.83 -29.05
C LEU A 29 -3.11 12.00 -30.03
N LYS A 30 -2.10 11.91 -30.90
CA LYS A 30 -1.78 12.98 -31.87
C LYS A 30 -2.94 13.37 -32.80
N ARG A 31 -3.84 12.43 -33.11
CA ARG A 31 -4.99 12.63 -34.01
C ARG A 31 -6.28 13.04 -33.29
N PHE A 32 -6.27 13.08 -31.97
CA PHE A 32 -7.44 13.38 -31.14
C PHE A 32 -7.31 14.76 -30.48
N PRO A 33 -8.43 15.36 -30.03
CA PRO A 33 -8.40 16.62 -29.29
C PRO A 33 -7.43 16.60 -28.10
N LYS A 34 -6.67 17.69 -27.92
CA LYS A 34 -5.63 17.78 -26.89
C LYS A 34 -6.14 17.85 -25.46
N VAL A 35 -7.44 18.05 -25.27
CA VAL A 35 -8.07 17.94 -23.94
C VAL A 35 -7.80 16.59 -23.27
N TYR A 36 -7.69 15.51 -24.05
CA TYR A 36 -7.43 14.17 -23.52
C TYR A 36 -5.98 14.00 -23.05
N SER A 37 -5.00 14.45 -23.86
CA SER A 37 -3.60 14.47 -23.44
C SER A 37 -3.38 15.39 -22.24
N TYR A 38 -4.03 16.56 -22.24
CA TYR A 38 -4.00 17.49 -21.13
C TYR A 38 -4.56 16.87 -19.83
N ALA A 39 -5.66 16.12 -19.92
CA ALA A 39 -6.26 15.46 -18.76
C ALA A 39 -5.34 14.38 -18.14
N LEU A 40 -4.58 13.64 -18.94
CA LEU A 40 -3.67 12.60 -18.44
C LEU A 40 -2.56 13.15 -17.54
N TRP A 41 -2.14 14.41 -17.74
CA TRP A 41 -1.13 15.02 -16.88
C TRP A 41 -1.60 15.17 -15.42
N PHE A 42 -2.91 15.21 -15.14
CA PHE A 42 -3.40 15.23 -13.77
C PHE A 42 -3.09 13.93 -13.00
N ALA A 43 -2.93 12.79 -13.69
CA ALA A 43 -2.44 11.56 -13.06
C ALA A 43 -0.97 11.71 -12.61
N VAL A 44 -0.14 12.36 -13.42
CA VAL A 44 1.25 12.71 -13.05
C VAL A 44 1.25 13.66 -11.85
N LEU A 45 0.42 14.71 -11.87
CA LEU A 45 0.31 15.65 -10.75
C LEU A 45 -0.10 14.94 -9.46
N PHE A 46 -1.11 14.07 -9.54
CA PHE A 46 -1.58 13.29 -8.40
C PHE A 46 -0.44 12.47 -7.80
N ARG A 47 0.31 11.73 -8.61
CA ARG A 47 1.43 10.90 -8.13
C ARG A 47 2.59 11.69 -7.52
N LEU A 48 2.85 12.89 -8.02
CA LEU A 48 3.91 13.74 -7.47
C LEU A 48 3.52 14.45 -6.17
N VAL A 49 2.23 14.50 -5.83
CA VAL A 49 1.69 15.21 -4.64
C VAL A 49 1.16 14.25 -3.58
N CYS A 50 0.51 13.16 -3.99
CA CYS A 50 -0.17 12.23 -3.10
C CYS A 50 0.79 11.10 -2.68
N PRO A 51 1.15 11.02 -1.38
CA PRO A 51 1.98 9.92 -0.88
C PRO A 51 1.20 8.60 -0.74
N PHE A 52 -0.14 8.66 -0.75
CA PHE A 52 -0.99 7.47 -0.71
C PHE A 52 -1.02 6.81 -2.08
N SER A 53 -0.89 5.48 -2.08
CA SER A 53 -1.02 4.64 -3.26
C SER A 53 -2.11 3.60 -3.03
N PHE A 54 -2.84 3.26 -4.10
CA PHE A 54 -3.90 2.25 -4.08
C PHE A 54 -3.44 1.06 -4.91
N ASP A 55 -3.59 -0.15 -4.40
CA ASP A 55 -3.14 -1.36 -5.09
C ASP A 55 -4.18 -1.84 -6.13
N SER A 56 -3.70 -2.29 -7.29
CA SER A 56 -4.55 -2.79 -8.37
C SER A 56 -3.82 -3.76 -9.28
N ILE A 57 -4.52 -4.80 -9.75
CA ILE A 57 -4.05 -5.73 -10.80
C ILE A 57 -3.87 -5.05 -12.17
N PHE A 58 -4.39 -3.83 -12.34
CA PHE A 58 -4.30 -3.06 -13.57
C PHE A 58 -3.22 -1.98 -13.54
N SER A 59 -2.29 -2.03 -12.59
CA SER A 59 -1.17 -1.09 -12.54
C SER A 59 -0.28 -1.20 -13.77
N LEU A 60 0.15 -0.06 -14.28
CA LEU A 60 1.15 0.03 -15.36
C LEU A 60 2.58 0.26 -14.83
N ILE A 61 2.76 0.41 -13.52
CA ILE A 61 4.07 0.60 -12.88
C ILE A 61 4.73 -0.77 -12.70
N PRO A 62 6.06 -0.91 -12.96
CA PRO A 62 6.77 -2.16 -12.71
C PRO A 62 6.72 -2.60 -11.24
N ASP A 63 6.79 -3.91 -11.03
CA ASP A 63 6.90 -4.50 -9.69
C ASP A 63 8.23 -4.13 -9.03
N ASN A 64 8.25 -4.09 -7.69
CA ASN A 64 9.44 -3.90 -6.86
C ASN A 64 10.19 -2.57 -7.02
N VAL A 65 9.58 -1.51 -7.56
CA VAL A 65 10.20 -0.18 -7.60
C VAL A 65 10.13 0.46 -6.21
N ASN A 66 11.21 0.38 -5.42
CA ASN A 66 11.28 1.01 -4.10
C ASN A 66 12.71 1.46 -3.70
N ILE A 67 12.74 2.50 -2.87
CA ILE A 67 13.86 2.90 -2.03
C ILE A 67 13.41 2.58 -0.59
N PRO A 68 14.04 1.61 0.10
CA PRO A 68 13.67 1.25 1.47
C PRO A 68 13.73 2.45 2.42
N GLN A 69 12.74 2.57 3.32
CA GLN A 69 12.68 3.69 4.29
C GLN A 69 13.77 3.57 5.37
N ASP A 70 14.23 2.36 5.61
CA ASP A 70 15.28 1.96 6.53
C ASP A 70 16.64 1.83 5.83
N ILE A 71 16.79 2.30 4.58
CA ILE A 71 18.04 2.19 3.81
C ILE A 71 19.26 2.76 4.55
N ALA A 72 19.05 3.76 5.42
CA ALA A 72 20.08 4.31 6.28
C ALA A 72 20.65 3.27 7.25
N TYR A 73 19.82 2.38 7.78
CA TYR A 73 20.16 1.40 8.81
C TYR A 73 20.37 -0.01 8.25
N SER A 74 20.09 -0.23 6.96
CA SER A 74 20.31 -1.50 6.30
C SER A 74 21.80 -1.90 6.30
N PRO A 75 22.13 -3.16 6.63
CA PRO A 75 23.50 -3.66 6.55
C PRO A 75 24.05 -3.65 5.12
N LYS A 76 23.18 -3.64 4.11
CA LYS A 76 23.54 -3.47 2.70
C LYS A 76 22.51 -2.56 2.04
N PRO A 77 22.79 -1.25 1.94
CA PRO A 77 21.85 -0.32 1.31
C PRO A 77 21.71 -0.69 -0.16
N GLU A 78 20.51 -1.07 -0.57
CA GLU A 78 20.17 -1.40 -1.95
C GLU A 78 18.88 -0.68 -2.35
N ILE A 79 18.83 -0.28 -3.62
CA ILE A 79 17.66 0.34 -4.25
C ILE A 79 17.22 -0.57 -5.39
N SER A 80 15.91 -0.69 -5.56
CA SER A 80 15.33 -1.32 -6.74
C SER A 80 14.53 -0.31 -7.55
N SER A 81 15.02 -0.02 -8.75
CA SER A 81 14.34 0.82 -9.73
C SER A 81 13.46 0.02 -10.68
N GLY A 82 13.45 -1.32 -10.59
CA GLY A 82 12.83 -2.22 -11.56
C GLY A 82 13.66 -2.42 -12.84
N ILE A 83 14.87 -1.86 -12.91
CA ILE A 83 15.78 -1.96 -14.06
C ILE A 83 17.17 -2.38 -13.56
N ALA A 84 17.52 -3.65 -13.75
CA ALA A 84 18.73 -4.27 -13.20
C ALA A 84 20.05 -3.54 -13.53
N VAL A 85 20.14 -2.92 -14.72
CA VAL A 85 21.33 -2.15 -15.14
C VAL A 85 21.48 -0.87 -14.31
N ILE A 86 20.37 -0.20 -14.01
CA ILE A 86 20.36 1.00 -13.17
C ILE A 86 20.65 0.61 -11.72
N ASP A 87 20.02 -0.46 -11.25
CA ASP A 87 20.20 -0.97 -9.88
C ASP A 87 21.66 -1.31 -9.62
N SER A 88 22.31 -2.04 -10.54
CA SER A 88 23.73 -2.37 -10.45
C SER A 88 24.61 -1.12 -10.42
N ALA A 89 24.32 -0.12 -11.25
CA ALA A 89 25.12 1.11 -11.30
C ALA A 89 24.98 1.95 -10.03
N VAL A 90 23.76 2.06 -9.49
CA VAL A 90 23.48 2.83 -8.28
C VAL A 90 24.00 2.11 -7.04
N ASN A 91 23.69 0.82 -6.89
CA ASN A 91 24.06 0.04 -5.70
C ASN A 91 25.59 -0.12 -5.54
N ASN A 92 26.36 -0.05 -6.64
CA ASN A 92 27.83 -0.06 -6.58
C ASN A 92 28.46 1.26 -6.08
N VAL A 93 27.70 2.36 -6.09
CA VAL A 93 28.17 3.70 -5.65
C VAL A 93 27.67 4.03 -4.25
N LEU A 94 26.70 3.26 -3.73
CA LEU A 94 26.20 3.44 -2.37
C LEU A 94 27.32 3.23 -1.33
N PRO A 95 27.28 3.96 -0.20
CA PRO A 95 28.29 3.85 0.84
C PRO A 95 28.39 2.40 1.36
N PRO A 96 29.60 1.96 1.74
CA PRO A 96 29.79 0.62 2.28
C PRO A 96 28.99 0.43 3.60
N PRO A 97 28.72 -0.83 3.97
CA PRO A 97 28.03 -1.20 5.21
C PRO A 97 28.57 -0.48 6.45
N LEU A 98 27.70 -0.28 7.44
CA LEU A 98 28.04 0.25 8.76
C LEU A 98 29.36 -0.34 9.30
N ASN A 99 30.37 0.51 9.47
CA ASN A 99 31.59 0.15 10.19
C ASN A 99 31.33 0.32 11.70
N PRO A 100 31.38 -0.73 12.52
CA PRO A 100 31.10 -0.64 13.96
C PRO A 100 32.06 0.29 14.72
N ALA A 101 33.22 0.61 14.13
CA ALA A 101 34.21 1.52 14.71
C ALA A 101 33.96 3.01 14.35
N ALA A 102 33.01 3.30 13.46
CA ALA A 102 32.70 4.67 13.03
C ALA A 102 31.60 5.27 13.90
N SER A 103 31.81 6.49 14.41
CA SER A 103 30.83 7.21 15.23
C SER A 103 29.65 7.78 14.44
N ALA A 104 29.69 7.72 13.11
CA ALA A 104 28.64 8.25 12.23
C ALA A 104 28.38 7.30 11.06
N ASN A 105 27.10 7.10 10.75
CA ASN A 105 26.65 6.26 9.67
C ASN A 105 26.85 6.97 8.31
N PRO A 106 27.68 6.43 7.40
CA PRO A 106 27.94 7.04 6.10
C PRO A 106 26.67 7.28 5.28
N MET A 107 25.72 6.33 5.28
CA MET A 107 24.48 6.45 4.52
C MET A 107 23.62 7.61 5.04
N GLN A 108 23.52 7.76 6.36
CA GLN A 108 22.79 8.85 6.99
C GLN A 108 23.43 10.23 6.68
N ILE A 109 24.76 10.31 6.60
CA ILE A 109 25.46 11.54 6.20
C ILE A 109 25.07 11.92 4.77
N TRP A 110 25.08 10.97 3.83
CA TRP A 110 24.70 11.22 2.44
C TRP A 110 23.22 11.62 2.30
N LEU A 111 22.33 10.97 3.05
CA LEU A 111 20.91 11.35 3.09
C LEU A 111 20.71 12.76 3.64
N THR A 112 21.42 13.12 4.71
CA THR A 112 21.39 14.47 5.29
C THR A 112 21.90 15.52 4.31
N ILE A 113 23.02 15.25 3.62
CA ILE A 113 23.55 16.14 2.58
C ILE A 113 22.52 16.29 1.45
N GLY A 114 21.93 15.18 1.00
CA GLY A 114 20.88 15.16 -0.02
C GLY A 114 19.67 16.00 0.37
N GLU A 115 19.18 15.87 1.60
CA GLU A 115 18.06 16.64 2.15
C GLU A 115 18.37 18.15 2.14
N VAL A 116 19.56 18.54 2.60
CA VAL A 116 19.97 19.96 2.63
C VAL A 116 20.07 20.53 1.22
N VAL A 117 20.72 19.81 0.29
CA VAL A 117 20.82 20.22 -1.13
C VAL A 117 19.42 20.33 -1.75
N TRP A 118 18.53 19.40 -1.44
CA TRP A 118 17.15 19.40 -1.92
C TRP A 118 16.39 20.64 -1.45
N LEU A 119 16.43 20.98 -0.16
CA LEU A 119 15.79 22.18 0.40
C LEU A 119 16.36 23.48 -0.18
N ILE A 120 17.68 23.56 -0.35
CA ILE A 120 18.33 24.72 -0.97
C ILE A 120 17.84 24.88 -2.42
N GLY A 121 17.75 23.78 -3.18
CA GLY A 121 17.21 23.77 -4.54
C GLY A 121 15.78 24.31 -4.63
N ILE A 122 14.89 23.85 -3.75
CA ILE A 122 13.52 24.36 -3.64
C ILE A 122 13.52 25.87 -3.37
N ALA A 123 14.27 26.30 -2.34
CA ALA A 123 14.32 27.70 -1.94
C ALA A 123 14.82 28.59 -3.07
N MET A 124 15.89 28.20 -3.78
CA MET A 124 16.43 28.96 -4.91
C MET A 124 15.42 29.14 -6.05
N LEU A 125 14.70 28.07 -6.43
CA LEU A 125 13.71 28.12 -7.50
C LEU A 125 12.48 28.95 -7.13
N LEU A 126 12.00 28.81 -5.89
CA LEU A 126 10.87 29.61 -5.40
C LEU A 126 11.24 31.09 -5.27
N ILE A 127 12.42 31.41 -4.73
CA ILE A 127 12.92 32.80 -4.64
C ILE A 127 13.06 33.39 -6.05
N TYR A 128 13.64 32.66 -7.00
CA TYR A 128 13.73 33.09 -8.39
C TYR A 128 12.34 33.38 -8.98
N SER A 129 11.37 32.49 -8.74
CA SER A 129 9.98 32.65 -9.21
C SER A 129 9.30 33.87 -8.59
N VAL A 130 9.51 34.13 -7.29
CA VAL A 130 8.98 35.31 -6.61
C VAL A 130 9.61 36.58 -7.18
N ILE A 131 10.94 36.63 -7.34
CA ILE A 131 11.65 37.79 -7.88
C ILE A 131 11.18 38.11 -9.30
N THR A 132 11.05 37.10 -10.16
CA THR A 132 10.61 37.28 -11.55
C THR A 132 9.15 37.72 -11.64
N THR A 133 8.29 37.18 -10.78
CA THR A 133 6.89 37.59 -10.66
C THR A 133 6.76 39.03 -10.16
N VAL A 134 7.56 39.44 -9.18
CA VAL A 134 7.59 40.83 -8.68
C VAL A 134 8.11 41.79 -9.75
N LYS A 135 9.15 41.41 -10.51
CA LYS A 135 9.63 42.20 -11.65
C LYS A 135 8.53 42.38 -12.71
N LEU A 136 7.82 41.30 -13.07
CA LEU A 136 6.70 41.36 -14.01
C LEU A 136 5.58 42.27 -13.49
N TYR A 137 5.18 42.11 -12.23
CA TYR A 137 4.15 42.96 -11.61
C TYR A 137 4.52 44.44 -11.64
N ARG A 138 5.78 44.78 -11.35
CA ARG A 138 6.28 46.16 -11.43
C ARG A 138 6.20 46.73 -12.85
N ASN A 139 6.54 45.92 -13.86
CA ASN A 139 6.46 46.34 -15.27
C ASN A 139 5.01 46.57 -15.73
N LEU A 140 4.04 45.88 -15.11
CA LEU A 140 2.62 45.99 -15.47
C LEU A 140 1.86 47.10 -14.71
N ARG A 141 2.51 47.80 -13.78
CA ARG A 141 1.87 48.86 -12.99
C ARG A 141 1.33 50.00 -13.84
N ASN A 142 1.96 50.25 -14.99
CA ASN A 142 1.60 51.32 -15.92
C ASN A 142 0.67 50.84 -17.04
N ALA A 143 0.15 49.61 -16.98
CA ALA A 143 -0.79 49.10 -17.97
C ALA A 143 -2.11 49.89 -17.94
N LYS A 144 -2.63 50.24 -19.12
CA LYS A 144 -3.86 51.01 -19.25
C LYS A 144 -5.07 50.09 -19.15
N HIS A 145 -5.97 50.35 -18.20
CA HIS A 145 -7.25 49.64 -18.11
C HIS A 145 -8.16 49.99 -19.28
N ILE A 146 -8.83 48.99 -19.86
CA ILE A 146 -9.83 49.19 -20.92
C ILE A 146 -11.23 48.96 -20.35
N GLU A 147 -11.50 47.72 -19.95
CA GLU A 147 -12.83 47.24 -19.54
C GLU A 147 -12.65 45.97 -18.70
N ASP A 148 -13.54 45.74 -17.73
CA ASP A 148 -13.54 44.57 -16.84
C ASP A 148 -12.14 44.26 -16.28
N ASN A 149 -11.59 43.09 -16.61
CA ASN A 149 -10.26 42.62 -16.24
C ASN A 149 -9.24 42.73 -17.39
N ILE A 150 -9.49 43.55 -18.42
CA ILE A 150 -8.67 43.71 -19.62
C ILE A 150 -7.82 44.98 -19.53
N TYR A 151 -6.53 44.83 -19.80
CA TYR A 151 -5.53 45.90 -19.75
C TYR A 151 -4.67 45.89 -21.02
N ILE A 152 -4.22 47.07 -21.47
CA ILE A 152 -3.18 47.21 -22.51
C ILE A 152 -1.84 47.40 -21.82
N ALA A 153 -0.87 46.56 -22.13
CA ALA A 153 0.49 46.67 -21.62
C ALA A 153 1.47 47.00 -22.76
N ASN A 154 2.03 48.21 -22.72
CA ASN A 154 3.01 48.65 -23.70
C ASN A 154 4.33 47.86 -23.51
N GLY A 155 4.95 47.47 -24.63
CA GLY A 155 6.23 46.74 -24.61
C GLY A 155 6.12 45.21 -24.54
N PHE A 156 4.90 44.67 -24.48
CA PHE A 156 4.64 43.23 -24.62
C PHE A 156 4.08 42.94 -26.01
N LYS A 157 4.60 41.90 -26.68
CA LYS A 157 4.19 41.51 -28.04
C LYS A 157 3.16 40.37 -28.07
N THR A 158 2.99 39.67 -26.96
CA THR A 158 2.03 38.56 -26.82
C THR A 158 1.03 38.86 -25.71
N PRO A 159 -0.25 38.51 -25.90
CA PRO A 159 -1.24 38.56 -24.82
C PRO A 159 -0.89 37.55 -23.72
N PHE A 160 -1.30 37.84 -22.48
CA PHE A 160 -1.16 36.89 -21.37
C PHE A 160 -2.12 37.18 -20.21
N VAL A 161 -2.43 36.15 -19.43
CA VAL A 161 -3.09 36.27 -18.14
C VAL A 161 -2.06 36.41 -17.02
N PHE A 162 -2.28 37.36 -16.10
CA PHE A 162 -1.49 37.48 -14.88
C PHE A 162 -2.36 37.76 -13.64
N GLY A 163 -2.01 37.12 -12.53
CA GLY A 163 -2.70 37.19 -11.24
C GLY A 163 -3.35 35.86 -10.84
N ILE A 164 -3.25 35.51 -9.55
CA ILE A 164 -3.76 34.25 -9.00
C ILE A 164 -5.23 34.38 -8.56
N ILE A 165 -5.55 35.35 -7.70
CA ILE A 165 -6.90 35.49 -7.12
C ILE A 165 -7.84 36.26 -8.06
N LYS A 166 -7.33 37.30 -8.73
CA LYS A 166 -8.08 38.14 -9.68
C LYS A 166 -7.30 38.22 -10.99
N PRO A 167 -7.40 37.20 -11.86
CA PRO A 167 -6.63 37.15 -13.10
C PRO A 167 -7.03 38.29 -14.03
N LYS A 168 -6.02 39.00 -14.53
CA LYS A 168 -6.15 40.11 -15.47
C LYS A 168 -5.57 39.71 -16.82
N ILE A 169 -6.26 40.09 -17.89
CA ILE A 169 -5.82 39.86 -19.27
C ILE A 169 -5.03 41.10 -19.71
N TYR A 170 -3.78 40.89 -20.11
CA TYR A 170 -2.92 41.93 -20.66
C TYR A 170 -2.78 41.72 -22.16
N LEU A 171 -3.13 42.75 -22.93
CA LEU A 171 -3.09 42.75 -24.39
C LEU A 171 -1.98 43.68 -24.92
N PRO A 172 -1.38 43.32 -26.08
CA PRO A 172 -0.61 44.27 -26.87
C PRO A 172 -1.49 45.42 -27.39
N ASP A 173 -0.87 46.56 -27.66
CA ASP A 173 -1.48 47.77 -28.19
C ASP A 173 -1.75 47.76 -29.71
N HIS A 174 -1.27 46.74 -30.43
CA HIS A 174 -1.25 46.69 -31.90
C HIS A 174 -2.16 45.60 -32.51
N LEU A 175 -3.09 45.04 -31.75
CA LEU A 175 -4.03 44.03 -32.25
C LEU A 175 -5.17 44.68 -33.05
N SER A 176 -5.47 44.14 -34.24
CA SER A 176 -6.71 44.48 -34.95
C SER A 176 -7.95 43.95 -34.20
N GLU A 177 -9.14 44.50 -34.48
CA GLU A 177 -10.39 44.07 -33.84
C GLU A 177 -10.68 42.56 -34.03
N SER A 178 -10.41 42.02 -35.23
CA SER A 178 -10.54 40.59 -35.50
C SER A 178 -9.56 39.76 -34.67
N GLU A 179 -8.29 40.15 -34.60
CA GLU A 179 -7.26 39.42 -33.82
C GLU A 179 -7.57 39.47 -32.32
N ARG A 180 -8.01 40.64 -31.85
CA ARG A 180 -8.41 40.87 -30.46
C ARG A 180 -9.55 39.93 -30.05
N SER A 181 -10.51 39.66 -30.94
CA SER A 181 -11.61 38.75 -30.64
C SER A 181 -11.14 37.30 -30.39
N TYR A 182 -10.22 36.79 -31.22
CA TYR A 182 -9.65 35.44 -31.07
C TYR A 182 -8.82 35.33 -29.79
N VAL A 183 -7.93 36.31 -29.57
CA VAL A 183 -7.05 36.38 -28.41
C VAL A 183 -7.86 36.49 -27.11
N LEU A 184 -8.84 37.39 -27.05
CA LEU A 184 -9.66 37.54 -25.83
C LEU A 184 -10.42 36.26 -25.51
N LEU A 185 -10.91 35.53 -26.52
CA LEU A 185 -11.56 34.25 -26.29
C LEU A 185 -10.58 33.22 -25.72
N HIS A 186 -9.36 33.14 -26.26
CA HIS A 186 -8.27 32.28 -25.76
C HIS A 186 -7.96 32.55 -24.30
N GLU A 187 -7.66 33.81 -23.96
CA GLU A 187 -7.31 34.20 -22.58
C GLU A 187 -8.48 33.98 -21.60
N ARG A 188 -9.73 34.24 -22.04
CA ARG A 188 -10.93 33.94 -21.24
C ARG A 188 -11.11 32.44 -21.00
N ILE A 189 -10.72 31.59 -21.94
CA ILE A 189 -10.74 30.13 -21.75
C ILE A 189 -9.77 29.72 -20.65
N HIS A 190 -8.55 30.28 -20.61
CA HIS A 190 -7.59 30.03 -19.53
C HIS A 190 -8.15 30.43 -18.15
N ILE A 191 -8.76 31.60 -18.05
CA ILE A 191 -9.39 32.06 -16.81
C ILE A 191 -10.52 31.13 -16.39
N LYS A 192 -11.43 30.78 -17.32
CA LYS A 192 -12.58 29.91 -17.04
C LYS A 192 -12.17 28.50 -16.61
N ARG A 193 -11.04 27.99 -17.12
CA ARG A 193 -10.50 26.66 -16.78
C ARG A 193 -9.57 26.67 -15.56
N LEU A 194 -9.29 27.84 -14.99
CA LEU A 194 -8.34 28.01 -13.89
C LEU A 194 -6.92 27.53 -14.25
N ASP A 195 -6.53 27.65 -15.52
CA ASP A 195 -5.26 27.15 -16.03
C ASP A 195 -4.05 27.79 -15.32
N HIS A 196 -4.20 29.01 -14.82
CA HIS A 196 -3.19 29.70 -14.00
C HIS A 196 -2.92 29.00 -12.66
N PHE A 197 -3.94 28.42 -12.02
CA PHE A 197 -3.76 27.60 -10.83
C PHE A 197 -3.11 26.26 -11.17
N VAL A 198 -3.53 25.62 -12.27
CA VAL A 198 -2.95 24.35 -12.72
C VAL A 198 -1.45 24.53 -13.02
N LYS A 199 -1.10 25.55 -13.82
CA LYS A 199 0.29 25.86 -14.15
C LYS A 199 1.14 26.16 -12.91
N LEU A 200 0.58 26.90 -11.94
CA LEU A 200 1.23 27.16 -10.66
C LEU A 200 1.43 25.88 -9.84
N ALA A 201 0.42 25.02 -9.75
CA ALA A 201 0.49 23.77 -9.01
C ALA A 201 1.59 22.85 -9.57
N PHE A 202 1.60 22.63 -10.88
CA PHE A 202 2.66 21.87 -11.53
C PHE A 202 4.03 22.52 -11.33
N PHE A 203 4.13 23.85 -11.41
CA PHE A 203 5.40 24.55 -11.19
C PHE A 203 5.93 24.33 -9.76
N ILE A 204 5.08 24.46 -8.74
CA ILE A 204 5.46 24.19 -7.34
C ILE A 204 5.93 22.74 -7.19
N VAL A 205 5.20 21.81 -7.78
CA VAL A 205 5.57 20.38 -7.77
C VAL A 205 6.89 20.14 -8.50
N SER A 206 7.14 20.81 -9.64
CA SER A 206 8.44 20.76 -10.31
C SER A 206 9.56 21.37 -9.47
N CYS A 207 9.29 22.39 -8.65
CA CYS A 207 10.27 22.89 -7.68
C CYS A 207 10.57 21.86 -6.59
N ILE A 208 9.56 21.16 -6.07
CA ILE A 208 9.74 20.11 -5.05
C ILE A 208 10.56 18.95 -5.62
N HIS A 209 10.28 18.56 -6.86
CA HIS A 209 10.94 17.45 -7.57
C HIS A 209 12.02 17.94 -8.55
N TRP A 210 12.69 19.05 -8.25
CA TRP A 210 13.56 19.75 -9.21
C TRP A 210 14.70 18.90 -9.75
N PHE A 211 15.17 17.92 -8.97
CA PHE A 211 16.24 16.99 -9.33
C PHE A 211 15.80 16.01 -10.44
N ASN A 212 14.49 15.84 -10.66
CA ASN A 212 13.97 14.90 -11.65
C ASN A 212 13.76 15.60 -13.01
N PRO A 213 14.58 15.29 -14.05
CA PRO A 213 14.44 15.91 -15.36
C PRO A 213 13.14 15.57 -16.07
N LEU A 214 12.55 14.39 -15.80
CA LEU A 214 11.27 13.99 -16.40
C LEU A 214 10.11 14.85 -15.91
N VAL A 215 10.15 15.33 -14.66
CA VAL A 215 9.13 16.25 -14.13
C VAL A 215 9.17 17.59 -14.86
N TRP A 216 10.35 18.09 -15.22
CA TRP A 216 10.47 19.32 -16.02
C TRP A 216 9.98 19.12 -17.46
N ILE A 217 10.26 17.96 -18.06
CA ILE A 217 9.72 17.59 -19.37
C ILE A 217 8.18 17.52 -19.29
N ALA A 218 7.64 16.88 -18.25
CA ALA A 218 6.20 16.81 -18.02
C ALA A 218 5.57 18.20 -17.87
N PHE A 219 6.19 19.10 -17.10
CA PHE A 219 5.73 20.49 -16.97
C PHE A 219 5.68 21.22 -18.32
N TYR A 220 6.73 21.09 -19.14
CA TYR A 220 6.77 21.69 -20.47
C TYR A 220 5.70 21.13 -21.40
N LEU A 221 5.57 19.80 -21.46
CA LEU A 221 4.60 19.12 -22.34
C LEU A 221 3.15 19.34 -21.91
N MET A 222 2.88 19.35 -20.61
CA MET A 222 1.57 19.72 -20.04
C MET A 222 1.20 21.14 -20.44
N GLY A 223 2.15 22.07 -20.36
CA GLY A 223 1.98 23.45 -20.82
C GLY A 223 1.64 23.53 -22.31
N GLU A 224 2.32 22.76 -23.15
CA GLU A 224 2.01 22.67 -24.58
C GLU A 224 0.59 22.12 -24.82
N ASP A 225 0.23 21.01 -24.19
CA ASP A 225 -1.09 20.39 -24.35
C ASP A 225 -2.23 21.29 -23.86
N MET A 226 -1.97 22.10 -22.82
CA MET A 226 -2.88 23.13 -22.32
C MET A 226 -3.18 24.19 -23.39
N GLU A 227 -2.14 24.79 -23.99
CA GLU A 227 -2.28 25.81 -25.05
C GLU A 227 -3.03 25.24 -26.26
N LEU A 228 -2.62 24.06 -26.73
CA LEU A 228 -3.28 23.41 -27.87
C LEU A 228 -4.75 23.11 -27.58
N SER A 229 -5.09 22.70 -26.35
CA SER A 229 -6.48 22.45 -25.94
C SER A 229 -7.31 23.74 -25.89
N CYS A 230 -6.71 24.88 -25.53
CA CYS A 230 -7.37 26.19 -25.58
C CYS A 230 -7.64 26.62 -27.02
N ASP A 231 -6.64 26.51 -27.91
CA ASP A 231 -6.78 26.80 -29.34
C ASP A 231 -7.93 26.01 -29.99
N GLU A 232 -8.02 24.71 -29.70
CA GLU A 232 -9.10 23.85 -30.18
C GLU A 232 -10.48 24.33 -29.71
N LYS A 233 -10.56 24.85 -28.49
CA LYS A 233 -11.81 25.34 -27.90
C LYS A 233 -12.22 26.69 -28.50
N VAL A 234 -11.27 27.56 -28.86
CA VAL A 234 -11.52 28.77 -29.67
C VAL A 234 -12.13 28.38 -31.02
N VAL A 235 -11.49 27.47 -31.76
CA VAL A 235 -11.99 26.99 -33.06
C VAL A 235 -13.36 26.33 -32.93
N LYS A 236 -13.59 25.55 -31.87
CA LYS A 236 -14.88 24.91 -31.60
C LYS A 236 -16.01 25.92 -31.35
N GLN A 237 -15.72 27.06 -30.71
CA GLN A 237 -16.72 28.08 -30.38
C GLN A 237 -16.97 29.06 -31.53
N MET A 238 -15.94 29.43 -32.28
CA MET A 238 -16.04 30.42 -33.36
C MET A 238 -16.27 29.78 -34.74
N GLY A 239 -16.14 28.46 -34.85
CA GLY A 239 -16.36 27.70 -36.08
C GLY A 239 -15.09 27.47 -36.89
N ASN A 240 -15.14 26.52 -37.83
CA ASN A 240 -13.96 26.11 -38.60
C ASN A 240 -13.46 27.17 -39.61
N ASN A 241 -14.28 28.17 -39.93
CA ASN A 241 -13.97 29.17 -40.95
C ASN A 241 -12.83 30.09 -40.49
N ILE A 242 -12.65 30.28 -39.18
CA ILE A 242 -11.67 31.20 -38.59
C ILE A 242 -10.24 30.62 -38.50
N LYS A 243 -10.05 29.34 -38.88
CA LYS A 243 -8.76 28.65 -38.67
C LYS A 243 -7.60 29.34 -39.35
N LYS A 244 -7.82 29.89 -40.55
CA LYS A 244 -6.77 30.57 -41.33
C LYS A 244 -6.41 31.90 -40.68
N GLU A 245 -7.40 32.76 -40.46
CA GLU A 245 -7.24 34.08 -39.86
C GLU A 245 -6.63 34.00 -38.47
N TYR A 246 -7.10 33.05 -37.65
CA TYR A 246 -6.57 32.83 -36.31
C TYR A 246 -5.12 32.33 -36.34
N SER A 247 -4.80 31.37 -37.23
CA SER A 247 -3.41 30.90 -37.39
C SER A 247 -2.48 32.02 -37.87
N THR A 248 -2.96 32.90 -38.75
CA THR A 248 -2.20 34.08 -39.20
C THR A 248 -1.98 35.07 -38.06
N SER A 249 -2.97 35.27 -37.18
CA SER A 249 -2.83 36.09 -35.97
C SER A 249 -1.78 35.53 -35.01
N LEU A 250 -1.78 34.22 -34.76
CA LEU A 250 -0.73 33.58 -33.95
C LEU A 250 0.65 33.76 -34.58
N LEU A 251 0.75 33.58 -35.90
CA LEU A 251 2.01 33.77 -36.61
C LEU A 251 2.51 35.23 -36.52
N SER A 252 1.63 36.22 -36.74
CA SER A 252 2.00 37.64 -36.67
C SER A 252 2.56 38.01 -35.29
N MET A 253 1.95 37.51 -34.21
CA MET A 253 2.41 37.73 -32.83
C MET A 253 3.76 37.06 -32.53
N SER A 254 4.09 35.95 -33.21
CA SER A 254 5.35 35.19 -32.97
C SER A 254 6.59 35.72 -33.71
N THR A 255 6.42 36.49 -34.79
CA THR A 255 7.50 36.85 -35.74
C THR A 255 8.52 37.90 -35.23
N GLY A 256 8.51 38.25 -33.93
CA GLY A 256 9.25 39.40 -33.38
C GLY A 256 10.23 39.16 -32.21
N ARG A 257 10.85 37.97 -32.06
CA ARG A 257 11.84 37.47 -31.03
C ARG A 257 12.46 38.53 -30.07
N LYS A 258 12.77 38.29 -28.78
CA LYS A 258 12.79 37.12 -27.88
C LYS A 258 11.75 37.31 -26.78
N ILE A 259 11.06 36.25 -26.40
CA ILE A 259 10.17 36.23 -25.24
C ILE A 259 11.03 36.43 -24.00
N ILE A 260 10.81 37.52 -23.28
CA ILE A 260 11.31 37.69 -21.91
C ILE A 260 10.40 36.83 -21.02
N GLY A 261 10.52 35.51 -21.17
CA GLY A 261 9.84 34.48 -20.39
C GLY A 261 10.62 34.27 -19.11
N GLY A 262 10.65 35.29 -18.26
CA GLY A 262 11.35 35.22 -16.97
C GLY A 262 10.52 34.58 -15.88
N SER A 263 9.18 34.59 -15.99
CA SER A 263 8.29 34.01 -14.97
C SER A 263 7.71 32.69 -15.49
N PRO A 264 8.02 31.54 -14.84
CA PRO A 264 7.41 30.24 -15.14
C PRO A 264 5.88 30.22 -15.02
N ILE A 265 5.32 31.20 -14.30
CA ILE A 265 3.89 31.32 -13.97
C ILE A 265 3.15 32.18 -15.02
N ALA A 266 3.86 33.01 -15.79
CA ALA A 266 3.26 33.78 -16.87
C ALA A 266 2.97 32.88 -18.09
N PHE A 267 1.85 33.14 -18.78
CA PHE A 267 1.56 32.55 -20.08
C PHE A 267 2.33 33.33 -21.15
N GLY A 268 3.21 32.68 -21.90
CA GLY A 268 4.08 33.31 -22.90
C GLY A 268 4.72 32.25 -23.81
N GLU A 269 4.60 32.42 -25.12
CA GLU A 269 4.51 31.33 -26.10
C GLU A 269 5.83 30.63 -26.51
N ASN A 270 5.99 29.34 -26.24
CA ASN A 270 7.11 28.56 -26.79
C ASN A 270 6.65 27.37 -27.64
N ASN A 271 5.70 27.53 -28.58
CA ASN A 271 5.52 26.57 -29.72
C ASN A 271 4.51 27.00 -30.81
N THR A 272 4.63 28.20 -31.40
CA THR A 272 3.63 28.71 -32.37
C THR A 272 3.41 27.79 -33.58
N GLU A 273 4.46 27.11 -34.07
CA GLU A 273 4.33 26.13 -35.16
C GLU A 273 3.42 24.95 -34.79
N SER A 274 3.62 24.34 -33.62
CA SER A 274 2.81 23.22 -33.12
C SER A 274 1.34 23.61 -32.98
N ARG A 275 1.07 24.82 -32.47
CA ARG A 275 -0.28 25.40 -32.33
C ARG A 275 -0.99 25.57 -33.66
N ILE A 276 -0.33 26.24 -34.62
CA ILE A 276 -0.88 26.44 -35.97
C ILE A 276 -1.19 25.09 -36.63
N LYS A 277 -0.24 24.14 -36.56
CA LYS A 277 -0.44 22.80 -37.12
C LYS A 277 -1.62 22.07 -36.47
N ASN A 278 -1.83 22.22 -35.16
CA ASN A 278 -2.95 21.60 -34.46
C ASN A 278 -4.30 22.24 -34.85
N ILE A 279 -4.38 23.57 -34.89
CA ILE A 279 -5.57 24.33 -35.31
C ILE A 279 -6.03 23.91 -36.71
N LEU A 280 -5.10 23.86 -37.66
CA LEU A 280 -5.40 23.50 -39.04
C LEU A 280 -5.91 22.05 -39.13
N ASN A 281 -5.27 21.13 -38.43
CA ASN A 281 -5.64 19.70 -38.44
C ASN A 281 -6.82 19.33 -37.53
N TYR A 282 -7.30 20.24 -36.68
CA TYR A 282 -8.37 19.95 -35.73
C TYR A 282 -9.64 19.47 -36.44
N LYS A 283 -10.17 18.33 -35.99
CA LYS A 283 -11.46 17.79 -36.42
C LYS A 283 -12.30 17.51 -35.20
N LYS A 284 -13.55 17.99 -35.20
CA LYS A 284 -14.50 17.67 -34.13
C LYS A 284 -14.78 16.16 -34.15
N PRO A 285 -14.50 15.42 -33.07
CA PRO A 285 -14.84 14.00 -33.03
C PRO A 285 -16.37 13.83 -33.01
N LYS A 286 -16.84 12.68 -33.51
CA LYS A 286 -18.24 12.27 -33.32
C LYS A 286 -18.49 12.07 -31.82
N ASN A 287 -19.71 12.34 -31.36
CA ASN A 287 -20.05 12.30 -29.93
C ASN A 287 -19.69 10.96 -29.27
N TRP A 288 -19.94 9.83 -29.94
CA TRP A 288 -19.63 8.50 -29.42
C TRP A 288 -18.11 8.25 -29.30
N VAL A 289 -17.30 8.72 -30.25
CA VAL A 289 -15.83 8.65 -30.19
C VAL A 289 -15.32 9.48 -29.03
N GLY A 290 -15.93 10.66 -28.82
CA GLY A 290 -15.60 11.51 -27.70
C GLY A 290 -15.87 10.83 -26.34
N LEU A 291 -16.99 10.13 -26.21
CA LEU A 291 -17.33 9.37 -25.01
C LEU A 291 -16.37 8.19 -24.77
N ALA A 292 -16.06 7.41 -25.81
CA ALA A 292 -15.11 6.31 -25.72
C ALA A 292 -13.71 6.77 -25.27
N LEU A 293 -13.25 7.92 -25.77
CA LEU A 293 -11.97 8.51 -25.35
C LEU A 293 -11.99 8.99 -23.89
N ILE A 294 -13.11 9.51 -23.39
CA ILE A 294 -13.24 9.90 -21.98
C ILE A 294 -13.09 8.65 -21.10
N ILE A 295 -13.80 7.58 -21.43
CA ILE A 295 -13.72 6.31 -20.68
C ILE A 295 -12.28 5.77 -20.72
N ALA A 296 -11.64 5.76 -21.89
CA ALA A 296 -10.26 5.30 -22.04
C ALA A 296 -9.29 6.13 -21.19
N VAL A 297 -9.41 7.47 -21.17
CA VAL A 297 -8.57 8.36 -20.35
C VAL A 297 -8.80 8.11 -18.86
N ILE A 298 -10.04 7.86 -18.43
CA ILE A 298 -10.35 7.54 -17.03
C ILE A 298 -9.72 6.20 -16.64
N VAL A 299 -9.91 5.15 -17.44
CA VAL A 299 -9.34 3.81 -17.17
C VAL A 299 -7.81 3.87 -17.10
N VAL A 300 -7.18 4.52 -18.09
CA VAL A 300 -5.73 4.74 -18.10
C VAL A 300 -5.29 5.59 -16.92
N GLY A 301 -6.03 6.65 -16.59
CA GLY A 301 -5.73 7.52 -15.45
C GLY A 301 -5.73 6.74 -14.13
N ILE A 302 -6.73 5.88 -13.92
CA ILE A 302 -6.82 5.01 -12.74
C ILE A 302 -5.63 4.03 -12.72
N ALA A 303 -5.35 3.35 -13.84
CA ALA A 303 -4.23 2.41 -13.96
C ALA A 303 -2.85 3.04 -13.68
N LEU A 304 -2.68 4.32 -14.02
CA LEU A 304 -1.44 5.09 -13.74
C LEU A 304 -1.35 5.58 -12.30
N ILE A 305 -2.49 5.74 -11.61
CA ILE A 305 -2.56 6.19 -10.23
C ILE A 305 -2.46 5.02 -9.23
N THR A 306 -2.73 3.79 -9.67
CA THR A 306 -2.64 2.59 -8.83
C THR A 306 -1.25 1.95 -8.87
N ASN A 307 -0.82 1.35 -7.76
CA ASN A 307 0.37 0.50 -7.67
C ASN A 307 0.03 -0.94 -8.05
N PRO A 308 1.01 -1.74 -8.50
CA PRO A 308 0.76 -3.14 -8.75
C PRO A 308 0.30 -3.80 -7.46
N LYS A 309 -0.80 -4.54 -7.55
CA LYS A 309 -1.23 -5.37 -6.44
C LYS A 309 -0.09 -6.33 -6.15
N ASN A 310 0.50 -6.21 -4.96
CA ASN A 310 1.45 -7.20 -4.49
C ASN A 310 0.71 -8.55 -4.54
N ASN A 311 1.16 -9.48 -5.39
CA ASN A 311 0.53 -10.80 -5.54
C ASN A 311 0.81 -11.70 -4.32
N GLN A 312 0.74 -11.13 -3.12
CA GLN A 312 0.72 -11.80 -1.82
C GLN A 312 -0.73 -12.02 -1.35
N SER A 313 -1.67 -12.13 -2.28
CA SER A 313 -3.09 -12.40 -1.98
C SER A 313 -3.74 -13.17 -3.11
N GLU A 314 -3.15 -14.30 -3.46
CA GLU A 314 -3.83 -15.51 -3.93
C GLU A 314 -3.13 -16.69 -3.23
N SER A 315 -3.93 -17.57 -2.64
CA SER A 315 -3.52 -18.79 -1.96
C SER A 315 -2.71 -19.69 -2.90
N VAL A 316 -1.41 -19.45 -2.96
CA VAL A 316 -0.43 -20.36 -3.53
C VAL A 316 0.01 -21.28 -2.39
N THR A 317 -0.26 -22.57 -2.54
CA THR A 317 0.38 -23.63 -1.75
C THR A 317 1.89 -23.39 -1.78
N ILE A 318 2.46 -22.92 -0.66
CA ILE A 318 3.85 -22.48 -0.55
C ILE A 318 4.77 -23.64 -0.97
N PRO A 319 5.56 -23.54 -2.06
CA PRO A 319 6.84 -24.20 -2.13
C PRO A 319 7.78 -23.36 -1.27
N LEU A 320 8.12 -23.86 -0.07
CA LEU A 320 9.08 -23.23 0.82
C LEU A 320 10.49 -23.34 0.20
N GLU A 321 10.83 -22.46 -0.75
CA GLU A 321 12.24 -22.25 -1.10
C GLU A 321 12.86 -21.34 -0.04
N ILE A 322 13.50 -21.98 0.95
CA ILE A 322 14.48 -21.30 1.79
C ILE A 322 15.62 -20.87 0.88
N ASN A 323 15.89 -19.55 0.83
CA ASN A 323 17.00 -18.98 0.07
C ASN A 323 18.29 -19.75 0.43
N SER A 324 18.92 -20.29 -0.61
CA SER A 324 19.97 -21.32 -0.61
C SER A 324 20.61 -21.69 0.74
N ALA A 325 20.55 -22.98 1.13
CA ALA A 325 21.29 -23.50 2.28
C ALA A 325 22.77 -23.12 2.27
N GLU A 326 23.35 -22.91 1.09
CA GLU A 326 24.73 -22.45 0.94
C GLU A 326 24.98 -21.05 1.54
N GLU A 327 24.04 -20.11 1.42
CA GLU A 327 24.17 -18.76 2.01
C GLU A 327 24.03 -18.78 3.53
N LEU A 328 23.04 -19.52 4.04
CA LEU A 328 22.86 -19.75 5.48
C LEU A 328 24.09 -20.43 6.09
N TRP A 329 24.62 -21.45 5.42
CA TRP A 329 25.81 -22.17 5.85
C TRP A 329 27.05 -21.27 5.86
N LYS A 330 27.23 -20.39 4.86
CA LYS A 330 28.32 -19.40 4.82
C LYS A 330 28.23 -18.35 5.93
N ALA A 331 27.03 -18.04 6.40
CA ALA A 331 26.78 -17.06 7.46
C ALA A 331 26.88 -17.63 8.89
N ARG A 332 27.09 -18.95 9.05
CA ARG A 332 27.18 -19.61 10.37
C ARG A 332 28.29 -19.02 11.25
N THR A 333 28.08 -19.05 12.57
CA THR A 333 29.03 -18.48 13.54
C THR A 333 29.20 -19.37 14.77
N LYS A 334 30.40 -19.30 15.36
CA LYS A 334 30.67 -19.99 16.63
C LYS A 334 30.17 -19.22 17.85
N TYR A 335 29.88 -17.94 17.68
CA TYR A 335 29.62 -17.01 18.77
C TYR A 335 28.41 -16.13 18.48
N ILE A 336 27.40 -16.23 19.35
CA ILE A 336 26.16 -15.49 19.32
C ILE A 336 26.34 -13.97 19.34
N GLY A 337 27.40 -13.45 19.96
CA GLY A 337 27.70 -12.01 19.96
C GLY A 337 28.32 -11.48 18.66
N ASP A 338 28.43 -12.32 17.62
CA ASP A 338 28.71 -11.84 16.26
C ASP A 338 27.41 -11.29 15.64
N ASN A 339 27.05 -10.08 16.03
CA ASN A 339 25.82 -9.41 15.58
C ASN A 339 25.71 -9.35 14.05
N SER A 340 26.85 -9.31 13.34
CA SER A 340 26.88 -9.28 11.88
C SER A 340 26.49 -10.64 11.28
N ALA A 341 27.01 -11.73 11.84
CA ALA A 341 26.63 -13.07 11.42
C ALA A 341 25.17 -13.39 11.78
N ILE A 342 24.72 -13.05 13.00
CA ILE A 342 23.33 -13.29 13.40
C ILE A 342 22.35 -12.46 12.57
N GLY A 343 22.65 -11.17 12.32
CA GLY A 343 21.84 -10.33 11.45
C GLY A 343 21.73 -10.87 10.03
N ARG A 344 22.83 -11.39 9.45
CA ARG A 344 22.78 -12.08 8.14
C ARG A 344 21.90 -13.31 8.18
N LEU A 345 22.09 -14.18 9.18
CA LEU A 345 21.29 -15.39 9.34
C LEU A 345 19.79 -15.05 9.41
N VAL A 346 19.40 -14.11 10.27
CA VAL A 346 18.00 -13.70 10.44
C VAL A 346 17.42 -13.08 9.15
N SER A 347 18.21 -12.30 8.41
CA SER A 347 17.76 -11.71 7.12
C SER A 347 17.48 -12.73 6.02
N LEU A 348 18.06 -13.94 6.13
CA LEU A 348 17.88 -15.04 5.17
C LEU A 348 16.70 -15.96 5.56
N LEU A 349 16.15 -15.82 6.77
CA LEU A 349 15.05 -16.65 7.25
C LEU A 349 13.71 -16.15 6.67
N ALA A 350 12.84 -17.10 6.35
CA ALA A 350 11.50 -16.77 5.90
C ALA A 350 10.65 -16.26 7.08
N VAL A 351 9.87 -15.20 6.84
CA VAL A 351 8.99 -14.57 7.85
C VAL A 351 7.56 -14.58 7.31
N PRO A 352 6.52 -14.83 8.13
CA PRO A 352 5.14 -14.73 7.68
C PRO A 352 4.81 -13.34 7.13
N GLU A 353 3.99 -13.25 6.07
CA GLU A 353 3.64 -11.96 5.43
C GLU A 353 2.82 -11.02 6.33
N ASP A 354 2.17 -11.57 7.35
CA ASP A 354 1.33 -10.82 8.29
C ASP A 354 2.10 -10.20 9.47
N VAL A 355 3.42 -10.40 9.53
CA VAL A 355 4.30 -9.79 10.55
C VAL A 355 5.49 -9.08 9.91
N GLN A 356 5.92 -7.97 10.50
CA GLN A 356 7.06 -7.19 10.03
C GLN A 356 8.24 -7.36 10.99
N TYR A 357 9.43 -7.68 10.48
CA TYR A 357 10.64 -7.69 11.30
C TYR A 357 10.90 -6.28 11.90
N ASP A 358 11.26 -6.23 13.17
CA ASP A 358 11.62 -4.99 13.88
C ASP A 358 13.11 -4.95 14.22
N HIS A 359 13.54 -5.80 15.15
CA HIS A 359 14.92 -5.86 15.60
C HIS A 359 15.28 -7.25 16.17
N ILE A 360 16.58 -7.46 16.46
CA ILE A 360 17.06 -8.60 17.24
C ILE A 360 17.70 -8.13 18.54
N GLU A 361 17.51 -8.90 19.59
CA GLU A 361 18.21 -8.74 20.86
C GLU A 361 19.05 -10.00 21.13
N LEU A 362 20.29 -9.79 21.56
CA LEU A 362 21.23 -10.88 21.82
C LEU A 362 21.55 -10.88 23.31
N HIS A 363 21.06 -11.89 24.01
CA HIS A 363 21.24 -12.02 25.45
C HIS A 363 22.57 -12.71 25.72
N THR A 364 23.65 -11.93 25.78
CA THR A 364 25.03 -12.45 25.93
C THR A 364 25.67 -12.14 27.28
N SER A 365 24.94 -11.46 28.17
CA SER A 365 25.47 -10.98 29.46
C SER A 365 25.58 -12.09 30.51
N GLU A 366 24.61 -13.01 30.57
CA GLU A 366 24.58 -14.15 31.48
C GLU A 366 24.02 -15.38 30.74
N GLN A 367 24.39 -16.59 31.16
CA GLN A 367 23.86 -17.81 30.53
C GLN A 367 22.46 -18.17 31.07
N PRO A 368 21.56 -18.72 30.24
CA PRO A 368 21.75 -19.16 28.84
C PRO A 368 21.86 -18.01 27.83
N TYR A 369 22.68 -18.21 26.79
CA TYR A 369 22.79 -17.23 25.71
C TYR A 369 21.67 -17.42 24.70
N ASP A 370 20.82 -16.41 24.53
CA ASP A 370 19.61 -16.51 23.73
C ASP A 370 19.55 -15.44 22.63
N ILE A 371 18.94 -15.81 21.51
CA ILE A 371 18.62 -14.90 20.40
C ILE A 371 17.14 -14.56 20.50
N GLU A 372 16.79 -13.30 20.68
CA GLU A 372 15.41 -12.83 20.58
C GLU A 372 15.22 -12.06 19.28
N ILE A 373 14.19 -12.44 18.52
CA ILE A 373 13.82 -11.80 17.26
C ILE A 373 12.43 -11.18 17.46
N VAL A 374 12.35 -9.86 17.31
CA VAL A 374 11.12 -9.09 17.55
C VAL A 374 10.46 -8.73 16.22
N TYR A 375 9.15 -8.97 16.15
CA TYR A 375 8.30 -8.71 15.01
C TYR A 375 7.13 -7.81 15.41
N LEU A 376 6.81 -6.82 14.57
CA LEU A 376 5.61 -5.99 14.69
C LEU A 376 4.42 -6.72 14.04
N ALA A 377 3.31 -6.79 14.77
CA ALA A 377 2.04 -7.35 14.31
C ALA A 377 0.87 -6.49 14.80
N THR A 378 -0.24 -6.47 14.07
CA THR A 378 -1.46 -5.80 14.56
C THR A 378 -2.12 -6.63 15.66
N SER A 379 -2.94 -6.00 16.52
CA SER A 379 -3.66 -6.73 17.58
C SER A 379 -4.58 -7.85 17.04
N GLU A 380 -5.06 -7.72 15.80
CA GLU A 380 -5.86 -8.75 15.13
C GLU A 380 -5.01 -9.93 14.66
N VAL A 381 -3.79 -9.65 14.16
CA VAL A 381 -2.80 -10.67 13.82
C VAL A 381 -2.33 -11.39 15.07
N LEU A 382 -2.02 -10.68 16.17
CA LEU A 382 -1.60 -11.30 17.44
C LEU A 382 -2.60 -12.34 17.95
N LYS A 383 -3.91 -12.10 17.82
CA LYS A 383 -4.95 -13.06 18.19
C LYS A 383 -4.88 -14.38 17.41
N GLN A 384 -4.30 -14.39 16.21
CA GLN A 384 -4.09 -15.59 15.40
C GLN A 384 -2.88 -16.40 15.86
N TYR A 385 -2.01 -15.80 16.68
CA TYR A 385 -0.81 -16.41 17.26
C TYR A 385 -0.96 -16.69 18.77
N ASP A 386 -2.08 -16.29 19.39
CA ASP A 386 -2.36 -16.48 20.83
C ASP A 386 -2.51 -17.95 21.24
N THR A 387 -2.89 -18.83 20.33
CA THR A 387 -2.85 -20.27 20.55
C THR A 387 -1.45 -20.76 20.18
N GLU A 388 -0.74 -21.43 21.12
CA GLU A 388 0.64 -21.94 20.97
C GLU A 388 0.89 -22.81 19.71
N GLU A 389 -0.17 -23.16 18.97
CA GLU A 389 -0.22 -24.16 17.90
C GLU A 389 -0.91 -23.63 16.63
N SER A 390 -0.71 -22.37 16.25
CA SER A 390 -1.06 -21.95 14.89
C SER A 390 -0.08 -22.58 13.89
N LEU A 391 -0.56 -23.12 12.76
CA LEU A 391 0.29 -23.55 11.63
C LEU A 391 1.28 -22.46 11.19
N LYS A 392 0.95 -21.19 11.45
CA LYS A 392 1.79 -20.02 11.21
C LYS A 392 2.99 -19.94 12.16
N SER A 393 2.87 -20.43 13.41
CA SER A 393 3.97 -20.49 14.38
C SER A 393 5.09 -21.48 14.00
N ASN A 394 4.78 -22.47 13.14
CA ASN A 394 5.76 -23.46 12.69
C ASN A 394 6.93 -22.82 11.93
N LEU A 395 6.71 -21.69 11.27
CA LEU A 395 7.78 -20.97 10.58
C LEU A 395 8.81 -20.42 11.57
N PHE A 396 8.37 -19.84 12.69
CA PHE A 396 9.27 -19.37 13.75
C PHE A 396 10.03 -20.52 14.41
N ARG A 397 9.38 -21.67 14.60
CA ARG A 397 10.03 -22.89 15.11
C ARG A 397 11.08 -23.42 14.12
N LYS A 398 10.77 -23.42 12.82
CA LYS A 398 11.73 -23.80 11.76
C LYS A 398 12.93 -22.87 11.74
N ASN A 399 12.70 -21.57 11.84
CA ASN A 399 13.75 -20.57 11.95
C ASN A 399 14.62 -20.79 13.21
N ALA A 400 14.01 -21.13 14.34
CA ALA A 400 14.73 -21.48 15.55
C ALA A 400 15.60 -22.72 15.37
N LEU A 401 15.12 -23.78 14.72
CA LEU A 401 15.92 -24.98 14.40
C LEU A 401 17.17 -24.64 13.58
N ILE A 402 16.99 -23.83 12.52
CA ILE A 402 18.08 -23.41 11.63
C ILE A 402 19.10 -22.57 12.40
N LEU A 403 18.65 -21.59 13.18
CA LEU A 403 19.53 -20.72 13.96
C LEU A 403 20.29 -21.49 15.04
N LEU A 404 19.62 -22.42 15.73
CA LEU A 404 20.28 -23.29 16.68
C LEU A 404 21.34 -24.13 15.94
N ALA A 405 21.04 -24.74 14.79
CA ALA A 405 22.05 -25.46 14.01
C ALA A 405 23.29 -24.61 13.67
N LEU A 406 23.10 -23.34 13.28
CA LEU A 406 24.15 -22.47 12.71
C LEU A 406 24.90 -21.60 13.73
N VAL A 407 24.42 -21.51 14.97
CA VAL A 407 25.02 -20.70 16.05
C VAL A 407 25.45 -21.61 17.20
N ASP A 408 26.74 -21.96 17.26
CA ASP A 408 27.24 -23.05 18.14
C ASP A 408 26.91 -22.87 19.62
N ASN A 409 27.02 -21.64 20.14
CA ASN A 409 26.89 -21.35 21.56
C ASN A 409 25.52 -20.76 21.96
N ALA A 410 24.58 -20.66 21.01
CA ALA A 410 23.20 -20.27 21.32
C ALA A 410 22.47 -21.41 22.04
N LYS A 411 21.80 -21.10 23.14
CA LYS A 411 21.04 -22.03 23.98
C LYS A 411 19.54 -21.95 23.74
N GLY A 412 19.04 -20.82 23.29
CA GLY A 412 17.65 -20.65 22.90
C GLY A 412 17.46 -19.62 21.80
N VAL A 413 16.33 -19.73 21.12
CA VAL A 413 15.83 -18.74 20.17
C VAL A 413 14.39 -18.41 20.56
N ARG A 414 14.12 -17.12 20.73
CA ARG A 414 12.81 -16.56 21.03
C ARG A 414 12.33 -15.72 19.84
N ALA A 415 11.13 -15.99 19.35
CA ALA A 415 10.44 -15.12 18.41
C ALA A 415 9.32 -14.39 19.15
N THR A 416 9.34 -13.06 19.18
CA THR A 416 8.37 -12.22 19.91
C THR A 416 7.59 -11.37 18.92
N LEU A 417 6.27 -11.48 18.93
CA LEU A 417 5.36 -10.65 18.13
C LEU A 417 4.74 -9.61 19.06
N THR A 418 4.73 -8.34 18.66
CA THR A 418 4.23 -7.23 19.49
C THR A 418 3.42 -6.21 18.70
N ASP A 419 2.38 -5.66 19.32
CA ASP A 419 1.64 -4.48 18.83
C ASP A 419 2.04 -3.20 19.62
N GLY A 420 3.08 -3.30 20.45
CA GLY A 420 3.55 -2.23 21.35
C GLY A 420 2.80 -2.16 22.68
N LYS A 421 1.73 -2.95 22.89
CA LYS A 421 1.01 -3.06 24.17
C LYS A 421 0.96 -4.49 24.70
N ARG A 422 0.91 -5.48 23.81
CA ARG A 422 0.84 -6.91 24.11
C ARG A 422 1.90 -7.65 23.30
N GLU A 423 2.47 -8.69 23.91
CA GLU A 423 3.48 -9.56 23.31
C GLU A 423 3.03 -11.02 23.31
N VAL A 424 3.37 -11.73 22.24
CA VAL A 424 3.23 -13.19 22.10
C VAL A 424 4.59 -13.74 21.72
N GLY A 425 5.14 -14.66 22.52
CA GLY A 425 6.50 -15.17 22.36
C GLY A 425 6.56 -16.69 22.17
N PHE A 426 7.38 -17.15 21.23
CA PHE A 426 7.69 -18.56 21.00
C PHE A 426 9.14 -18.83 21.42
N ILE A 427 9.34 -19.63 22.46
CA ILE A 427 10.67 -19.95 23.00
C ILE A 427 11.05 -21.37 22.62
N ASN A 428 12.22 -21.53 21.99
CA ASN A 428 12.72 -22.82 21.54
C ASN A 428 14.17 -23.00 22.01
N ALA A 429 14.40 -23.98 22.89
CA ALA A 429 15.72 -24.27 23.45
C ALA A 429 16.50 -25.28 22.59
N ARG A 430 17.82 -25.36 22.82
CA ARG A 430 18.71 -26.34 22.18
C ARG A 430 18.22 -27.78 22.36
N GLU A 431 17.78 -28.12 23.56
CA GLU A 431 17.31 -29.45 23.90
C GLU A 431 16.06 -29.84 23.11
N TRP A 432 15.18 -28.86 22.84
CA TRP A 432 14.02 -29.06 21.98
C TRP A 432 14.44 -29.31 20.53
N ALA A 433 15.42 -28.57 20.02
CA ALA A 433 15.92 -28.76 18.67
C ALA A 433 16.54 -30.16 18.49
N ASP A 434 17.36 -30.59 19.45
CA ASP A 434 18.01 -31.91 19.42
C ASP A 434 16.98 -33.05 19.49
N TYR A 435 15.95 -32.89 20.32
CA TYR A 435 14.83 -33.83 20.40
C TYR A 435 14.05 -33.91 19.09
N THR A 436 13.79 -32.75 18.46
CA THR A 436 13.01 -32.65 17.21
C THR A 436 13.69 -33.37 16.04
N VAL A 437 15.03 -33.29 15.95
CA VAL A 437 15.80 -33.93 14.88
C VAL A 437 16.38 -35.29 15.26
N GLY A 438 16.22 -35.71 16.52
CA GLY A 438 16.68 -37.01 17.04
C GLY A 438 18.21 -37.12 17.24
N GLN A 439 18.94 -36.01 17.14
CA GLN A 439 20.40 -35.92 17.30
C GLN A 439 20.82 -34.48 17.61
N ASP A 440 22.10 -34.21 17.87
CA ASP A 440 22.58 -32.82 18.00
C ASP A 440 22.31 -32.04 16.71
N VAL A 441 21.49 -30.98 16.80
CA VAL A 441 21.03 -30.21 15.64
C VAL A 441 22.19 -29.53 14.89
N ARG A 442 23.34 -29.33 15.53
CA ARG A 442 24.53 -28.73 14.89
C ARG A 442 25.21 -29.65 13.89
N ASN A 443 24.93 -30.95 13.93
CA ASN A 443 25.41 -31.90 12.92
C ASN A 443 24.92 -31.53 11.52
N TYR A 444 23.80 -30.81 11.42
CA TYR A 444 23.27 -30.30 10.15
C TYR A 444 24.02 -29.08 9.62
N ALA A 445 24.86 -28.41 10.42
CA ALA A 445 25.69 -27.28 9.99
C ALA A 445 27.07 -27.70 9.46
N GLU A 446 27.37 -29.00 9.31
CA GLU A 446 28.65 -29.50 8.82
C GLU A 446 28.88 -29.19 7.32
N SER A 447 27.82 -29.24 6.50
CA SER A 447 27.86 -28.91 5.08
C SER A 447 26.55 -28.28 4.60
N PRO A 448 26.55 -27.53 3.47
CA PRO A 448 25.33 -26.99 2.88
C PRO A 448 24.29 -28.06 2.55
N GLU A 449 24.72 -29.26 2.15
CA GLU A 449 23.83 -30.37 1.80
C GLU A 449 23.11 -30.90 3.04
N LYS A 450 23.83 -31.10 4.15
CA LYS A 450 23.18 -31.46 5.42
C LYS A 450 22.25 -30.36 5.92
N LEU A 451 22.64 -29.09 5.75
CA LEU A 451 21.75 -27.99 6.14
C LEU A 451 20.48 -27.97 5.29
N GLN A 452 20.60 -28.30 4.00
CA GLN A 452 19.45 -28.47 3.10
C GLN A 452 18.54 -29.61 3.59
N GLU A 453 19.09 -30.72 4.10
CA GLU A 453 18.29 -31.79 4.72
C GLU A 453 17.48 -31.27 5.92
N LEU A 454 18.06 -30.43 6.78
CA LEU A 454 17.35 -29.82 7.93
C LEU A 454 16.26 -28.84 7.45
N ILE A 455 16.55 -28.09 6.39
CA ILE A 455 15.66 -27.13 5.76
C ILE A 455 14.46 -27.83 5.10
N GLU A 456 14.69 -28.98 4.46
CA GLU A 456 13.65 -29.79 3.82
C GLU A 456 12.94 -30.72 4.81
N MET A 457 13.50 -30.91 6.01
CA MET A 457 12.91 -31.74 7.05
C MET A 457 11.50 -31.22 7.36
N PRO A 458 10.46 -32.04 7.14
CA PRO A 458 9.14 -31.67 7.57
C PRO A 458 9.19 -31.55 9.09
N LEU A 459 8.81 -30.38 9.63
CA LEU A 459 8.49 -30.30 11.05
C LEU A 459 7.23 -31.15 11.25
N MET A 460 7.42 -32.45 11.50
CA MET A 460 6.42 -33.29 12.12
C MET A 460 6.36 -32.92 13.60
N ILE A 461 5.88 -31.72 13.89
CA ILE A 461 5.04 -31.57 15.07
C ILE A 461 3.68 -32.03 14.54
N THR A 462 3.35 -33.30 14.75
CA THR A 462 1.99 -33.79 14.56
C THR A 462 1.08 -32.86 15.33
N VAL A 463 0.42 -31.91 14.64
CA VAL A 463 -0.75 -31.20 15.17
C VAL A 463 -1.66 -32.31 15.66
N SER A 464 -1.83 -32.42 16.98
CA SER A 464 -2.56 -33.55 17.53
C SER A 464 -3.97 -33.54 16.92
N ASN A 465 -4.59 -34.70 16.72
CA ASN A 465 -5.95 -34.70 16.17
C ASN A 465 -6.90 -33.86 17.05
N LYS A 466 -6.61 -33.77 18.35
CA LYS A 466 -7.26 -32.88 19.31
C LYS A 466 -7.20 -31.41 18.91
N GLU A 467 -6.04 -30.93 18.43
CA GLU A 467 -5.87 -29.55 17.97
C GLU A 467 -6.63 -29.27 16.68
N LYS A 468 -6.59 -30.20 15.71
CA LYS A 468 -7.37 -30.08 14.47
C LYS A 468 -8.86 -29.96 14.78
N ILE A 469 -9.35 -30.79 15.69
CA ILE A 469 -10.74 -30.79 16.15
C ILE A 469 -11.08 -29.49 16.89
N SER A 470 -10.17 -28.99 17.74
CA SER A 470 -10.33 -27.73 18.46
C SER A 470 -10.49 -26.53 17.52
N ALA A 471 -9.63 -26.42 16.51
CA ALA A 471 -9.68 -25.35 15.52
C ALA A 471 -10.98 -25.39 14.70
N TYR A 472 -11.37 -26.58 14.23
CA TYR A 472 -12.62 -26.79 13.50
C TYR A 472 -13.85 -26.41 14.34
N LEU A 473 -13.93 -26.86 15.59
CA LEU A 473 -15.04 -26.53 16.49
C LEU A 473 -15.14 -25.03 16.76
N LYS A 474 -13.99 -24.35 16.93
CA LYS A 474 -13.96 -22.90 17.13
C LYS A 474 -14.57 -22.17 15.94
N GLU A 475 -14.18 -22.53 14.73
CA GLU A 475 -14.72 -21.95 13.49
C GLU A 475 -16.23 -22.19 13.36
N GLU A 476 -16.67 -23.43 13.56
CA GLU A 476 -18.10 -23.80 13.52
C GLU A 476 -18.90 -23.06 14.61
N CYS A 477 -18.35 -22.89 15.81
CA CYS A 477 -19.00 -22.15 16.89
C CYS A 477 -19.10 -20.66 16.60
N ILE A 478 -18.06 -20.03 16.05
CA ILE A 478 -18.09 -18.63 15.65
C ILE A 478 -19.18 -18.43 14.59
N ASN A 479 -19.19 -19.27 13.55
CA ASN A 479 -20.16 -19.18 12.46
C ASN A 479 -21.60 -19.37 12.95
N ALA A 480 -21.81 -20.29 13.89
CA ALA A 480 -23.13 -20.59 14.44
C ALA A 480 -23.58 -19.54 15.48
N TYR A 481 -22.78 -19.30 16.52
CA TYR A 481 -23.19 -18.57 17.73
C TYR A 481 -22.92 -17.06 17.68
N SER A 482 -21.87 -16.58 17.01
CA SER A 482 -21.52 -15.15 17.00
C SER A 482 -22.60 -14.19 16.44
N PRO A 483 -23.54 -14.61 15.56
CA PRO A 483 -24.68 -13.77 15.22
C PRO A 483 -25.64 -13.48 16.38
N TYR A 484 -25.65 -14.34 17.41
CA TYR A 484 -26.63 -14.32 18.50
C TYR A 484 -26.02 -14.05 19.87
N TYR A 485 -24.79 -14.50 20.11
CA TYR A 485 -24.10 -14.47 21.41
C TYR A 485 -22.65 -14.03 21.28
N GLU A 486 -22.13 -13.39 22.32
CA GLU A 486 -20.70 -13.18 22.54
C GLU A 486 -20.07 -14.48 23.05
N ILE A 487 -19.07 -15.01 22.33
CA ILE A 487 -18.34 -16.21 22.75
C ILE A 487 -17.19 -15.79 23.66
N LEU A 488 -17.19 -16.26 24.90
CA LEU A 488 -16.20 -15.89 25.91
C LEU A 488 -15.05 -16.89 26.02
N ASP A 489 -15.37 -18.19 26.02
CA ASP A 489 -14.37 -19.25 26.17
C ASP A 489 -14.90 -20.60 25.65
N PHE A 490 -14.01 -21.55 25.42
CA PHE A 490 -14.37 -22.93 25.17
C PHE A 490 -13.29 -23.90 25.64
N ILE A 491 -13.69 -25.09 26.08
CA ILE A 491 -12.82 -26.06 26.72
C ILE A 491 -13.12 -27.46 26.19
N ILE A 492 -12.10 -28.19 25.74
CA ILE A 492 -12.19 -29.62 25.41
C ILE A 492 -11.65 -30.45 26.59
N SER A 493 -12.47 -31.35 27.11
CA SER A 493 -12.09 -32.30 28.16
C SER A 493 -12.38 -33.75 27.75
N ASP A 494 -11.82 -34.71 28.50
CA ASP A 494 -12.05 -36.16 28.32
C ASP A 494 -11.80 -36.70 26.90
N TYR A 495 -10.84 -36.11 26.21
CA TYR A 495 -10.46 -36.48 24.85
C TYR A 495 -9.86 -37.88 24.77
N LYS A 496 -10.38 -38.73 23.88
CA LYS A 496 -9.88 -40.06 23.56
C LYS A 496 -9.94 -40.27 22.05
N GLU A 497 -8.88 -40.84 21.47
CA GLU A 497 -8.80 -41.11 20.03
C GLU A 497 -8.52 -42.59 19.74
N GLU A 498 -9.06 -43.07 18.62
CA GLU A 498 -8.84 -44.42 18.09
C GLU A 498 -8.81 -44.37 16.55
N VAL A 499 -8.10 -45.29 15.92
CA VAL A 499 -8.05 -45.41 14.44
C VAL A 499 -8.94 -46.55 14.01
N VAL A 500 -10.02 -46.25 13.29
CA VAL A 500 -11.01 -47.24 12.81
C VAL A 500 -11.05 -47.18 11.29
N ASN A 501 -10.80 -48.31 10.61
CA ASN A 501 -10.81 -48.41 9.14
C ASN A 501 -9.93 -47.36 8.41
N GLY A 502 -8.81 -46.95 9.00
CA GLY A 502 -7.91 -45.95 8.41
C GLY A 502 -8.30 -44.48 8.68
N GLN A 503 -9.41 -44.24 9.38
CA GLN A 503 -9.87 -42.91 9.80
C GLN A 503 -9.61 -42.71 11.30
N VAL A 504 -9.37 -41.46 11.71
CA VAL A 504 -9.23 -41.13 13.14
C VAL A 504 -10.61 -40.78 13.69
N GLU A 505 -11.04 -41.51 14.73
CA GLU A 505 -12.23 -41.17 15.51
C GLU A 505 -11.79 -40.64 16.88
N ALA A 506 -12.29 -39.45 17.26
CA ALA A 506 -11.99 -38.82 18.54
C ALA A 506 -13.26 -38.45 19.30
N ILE A 507 -13.38 -38.89 20.54
CA ILE A 507 -14.53 -38.65 21.43
C ILE A 507 -14.10 -37.71 22.55
N PHE A 508 -14.89 -36.69 22.84
CA PHE A 508 -14.55 -35.66 23.82
C PHE A 508 -15.78 -34.91 24.34
N HIS A 509 -15.62 -34.27 25.50
CA HIS A 509 -16.55 -33.24 25.99
C HIS A 509 -16.11 -31.87 25.50
N TYR A 510 -17.07 -31.04 25.10
CA TYR A 510 -16.85 -29.66 24.66
C TYR A 510 -17.72 -28.73 25.48
N LYS A 511 -17.10 -27.82 26.24
CA LYS A 511 -17.78 -26.76 26.98
C LYS A 511 -17.62 -25.46 26.20
N LEU A 512 -18.71 -24.76 25.95
CA LEU A 512 -18.75 -23.45 25.31
C LEU A 512 -19.36 -22.44 26.28
N ILE A 513 -18.65 -21.35 26.55
CA ILE A 513 -19.12 -20.26 27.41
C ILE A 513 -19.54 -19.10 26.53
N THR A 514 -20.82 -18.76 26.58
CA THR A 514 -21.44 -17.69 25.77
C THR A 514 -22.14 -16.69 26.64
N LYS A 515 -22.23 -15.44 26.21
CA LYS A 515 -22.96 -14.38 26.89
C LYS A 515 -23.87 -13.67 25.88
N ASN A 516 -25.03 -13.21 26.32
CA ASN A 516 -25.87 -12.38 25.46
C ASN A 516 -25.19 -11.02 25.21
N TYR A 517 -25.29 -10.51 23.99
CA TYR A 517 -24.85 -9.15 23.70
C TYR A 517 -25.57 -8.14 24.59
N ASP A 518 -24.81 -7.15 25.07
CA ASP A 518 -25.36 -5.99 25.77
C ASP A 518 -26.29 -5.24 24.81
N ARG A 519 -27.58 -5.24 25.13
CA ARG A 519 -28.66 -4.66 24.33
C ARG A 519 -29.57 -3.90 25.25
N ASP A 520 -30.15 -2.81 24.76
CA ASP A 520 -31.17 -2.05 25.52
C ASP A 520 -32.18 -3.02 26.17
N PRO A 521 -32.36 -3.00 27.52
CA PRO A 521 -33.27 -3.89 28.23
C PRO A 521 -34.68 -3.93 27.64
N ASP A 522 -35.11 -2.83 27.02
CA ASP A 522 -36.43 -2.69 26.41
C ASP A 522 -36.57 -3.44 25.07
N THR A 523 -35.50 -4.07 24.58
CA THR A 523 -35.49 -4.92 23.38
C THR A 523 -35.69 -6.41 23.68
N VAL A 524 -35.60 -6.81 24.96
CA VAL A 524 -35.83 -8.18 25.42
C VAL A 524 -37.25 -8.27 25.97
N GLU A 525 -38.13 -8.98 25.24
CA GLU A 525 -39.59 -8.95 25.42
C GLU A 525 -40.04 -9.21 26.87
N TYR A 526 -39.51 -10.25 27.53
CA TYR A 526 -39.90 -10.56 28.92
C TYR A 526 -39.36 -9.55 29.95
N ILE A 527 -38.21 -8.90 29.67
CA ILE A 527 -37.63 -7.86 30.53
C ILE A 527 -38.45 -6.56 30.38
N LYS A 528 -38.80 -6.22 29.15
CA LYS A 528 -39.71 -5.11 28.84
C LYS A 528 -41.06 -5.29 29.51
N GLU A 529 -41.67 -6.47 29.41
CA GLU A 529 -42.95 -6.78 30.07
C GLU A 529 -42.85 -6.74 31.61
N ALA A 530 -41.71 -7.13 32.19
CA ALA A 530 -41.49 -7.01 33.63
C ALA A 530 -41.39 -5.53 34.06
N LYS A 531 -40.65 -4.71 33.30
CA LYS A 531 -40.52 -3.27 33.53
C LYS A 531 -41.85 -2.53 33.37
N GLU A 532 -42.64 -2.86 32.34
CA GLU A 532 -43.96 -2.25 32.11
C GLU A 532 -45.01 -2.63 33.17
N ARG A 533 -44.88 -3.81 33.79
CA ARG A 533 -45.71 -4.24 34.91
C ARG A 533 -45.28 -3.64 36.27
N GLY A 534 -44.19 -2.89 36.31
CA GLY A 534 -43.65 -2.30 37.54
C GLY A 534 -43.02 -3.34 38.48
N ASP A 535 -42.43 -4.40 37.93
CA ASP A 535 -41.75 -5.42 38.72
C ASP A 535 -40.43 -4.87 39.29
N ASP A 536 -40.31 -4.85 40.63
CA ASP A 536 -39.11 -4.39 41.34
C ASP A 536 -37.85 -5.23 41.00
N TYR A 537 -38.03 -6.42 40.42
CA TYR A 537 -36.96 -7.35 40.05
C TYR A 537 -36.52 -7.25 38.58
N TYR A 538 -37.05 -6.31 37.77
CA TYR A 538 -36.70 -6.23 36.34
C TYR A 538 -35.18 -6.08 36.10
N GLN A 539 -34.48 -5.37 36.99
CA GLN A 539 -33.04 -5.17 36.90
C GLN A 539 -32.27 -6.48 37.13
N ILE A 540 -32.78 -7.37 38.01
CA ILE A 540 -32.22 -8.70 38.22
C ILE A 540 -32.38 -9.55 36.95
N TYR A 541 -33.54 -9.47 36.28
CA TYR A 541 -33.75 -10.19 35.02
C TYR A 541 -32.80 -9.71 33.91
N TYR A 542 -32.46 -8.42 33.88
CA TYR A 542 -31.46 -7.89 32.95
C TYR A 542 -30.03 -8.32 33.32
N ASP A 543 -29.68 -8.30 34.60
CA ASP A 543 -28.37 -8.74 35.07
C ASP A 543 -28.19 -10.26 34.85
N GLU A 544 -29.24 -11.06 35.02
CA GLU A 544 -29.28 -12.50 34.70
C GLU A 544 -29.18 -12.76 33.19
N TYR A 545 -29.84 -11.95 32.36
CA TYR A 545 -29.74 -12.04 30.89
C TYR A 545 -28.30 -11.84 30.41
N LEU A 546 -27.52 -11.00 31.08
CA LEU A 546 -26.11 -10.74 30.75
C LEU A 546 -25.13 -11.70 31.44
N GLN A 547 -25.57 -12.66 32.26
CA GLN A 547 -24.65 -13.65 32.83
C GLN A 547 -24.13 -14.61 31.76
N PRO A 548 -22.84 -15.00 31.82
CA PRO A 548 -22.31 -16.10 31.01
C PRO A 548 -23.10 -17.40 31.22
N GLN A 549 -23.42 -18.06 30.12
CA GLN A 549 -24.08 -19.37 30.07
C GLN A 549 -23.09 -20.44 29.61
N GLU A 550 -23.09 -21.58 30.28
CA GLU A 550 -22.26 -22.73 29.92
C GLU A 550 -23.09 -23.76 29.13
N ASN A 551 -22.69 -23.99 27.87
CA ASN A 551 -23.25 -25.03 27.02
C ASN A 551 -22.27 -26.21 26.96
N ASN A 552 -22.73 -27.40 27.35
CA ASN A 552 -21.89 -28.61 27.39
C ASN A 552 -22.35 -29.60 26.34
N PHE A 553 -21.41 -30.09 25.54
CA PHE A 553 -21.65 -31.00 24.44
C PHE A 553 -20.79 -32.25 24.57
N TYR A 554 -21.28 -33.35 24.00
CA TYR A 554 -20.54 -34.60 23.89
C TYR A 554 -20.44 -34.99 22.43
N PHE A 555 -19.23 -34.96 21.89
CA PHE A 555 -19.01 -35.12 20.46
C PHE A 555 -18.07 -36.28 20.14
N LYS A 556 -18.28 -36.82 18.94
CA LYS A 556 -17.31 -37.64 18.22
C LYS A 556 -16.94 -36.93 16.93
N ALA A 557 -15.66 -36.67 16.71
CA ALA A 557 -15.14 -36.17 15.45
C ALA A 557 -14.49 -37.33 14.67
N VAL A 558 -14.82 -37.43 13.38
CA VAL A 558 -14.18 -38.38 12.46
C VAL A 558 -13.36 -37.59 11.45
N ILE A 559 -12.07 -37.90 11.33
CA ILE A 559 -11.12 -37.28 10.41
C ILE A 559 -10.82 -38.28 9.28
N ASP A 560 -11.12 -37.90 8.05
CA ASP A 560 -10.86 -38.74 6.88
C ASP A 560 -9.43 -38.60 6.31
N GLU A 561 -9.12 -39.38 5.27
CA GLU A 561 -7.80 -39.38 4.60
C GLU A 561 -7.44 -38.03 3.95
N ASN A 562 -8.43 -37.17 3.70
CA ASN A 562 -8.25 -35.83 3.14
C ASN A 562 -8.26 -34.73 4.24
N ASN A 563 -8.22 -35.11 5.53
CA ASN A 563 -8.34 -34.22 6.70
C ASN A 563 -9.70 -33.50 6.85
N TYR A 564 -10.78 -33.99 6.24
CA TYR A 564 -12.12 -33.46 6.53
C TYR A 564 -12.63 -33.99 7.87
N ILE A 565 -13.16 -33.07 8.69
CA ILE A 565 -13.70 -33.38 10.02
C ILE A 565 -15.22 -33.42 9.94
N THR A 566 -15.81 -34.52 10.42
CA THR A 566 -17.26 -34.67 10.56
C THR A 566 -17.62 -34.88 12.02
N LEU A 567 -18.56 -34.08 12.55
CA LEU A 567 -19.04 -34.18 13.93
C LEU A 567 -20.28 -35.06 14.06
N TYR A 568 -20.28 -35.83 15.12
CA TYR A 568 -21.40 -36.64 15.57
C TYR A 568 -21.67 -36.37 17.05
N THR A 569 -22.92 -36.52 17.46
CA THR A 569 -23.34 -36.50 18.86
C THR A 569 -24.11 -37.79 19.18
N ARG A 570 -24.27 -38.08 20.46
CA ARG A 570 -25.27 -39.04 20.94
C ARG A 570 -26.07 -38.41 22.05
N ASN A 571 -27.38 -38.60 22.05
CA ASN A 571 -28.23 -38.04 23.08
C ASN A 571 -28.19 -38.93 24.33
N VAL A 572 -27.41 -38.52 25.33
CA VAL A 572 -27.26 -39.24 26.60
C VAL A 572 -28.60 -39.36 27.34
N ALA A 573 -29.60 -38.51 27.05
CA ALA A 573 -30.91 -38.54 27.71
C ALA A 573 -31.91 -39.57 27.13
N ILE A 574 -31.62 -40.20 25.98
CA ILE A 574 -32.57 -41.13 25.29
C ILE A 574 -32.06 -42.60 25.28
N GLU A 575 -30.90 -42.91 25.89
CA GLU A 575 -30.30 -44.26 25.85
C GLU A 575 -30.22 -44.87 24.42
N SER A 576 -29.93 -44.02 23.42
CA SER A 576 -29.58 -44.47 22.07
C SER A 576 -28.06 -44.59 21.95
N ASP A 577 -27.57 -45.78 21.59
CA ASP A 577 -26.14 -46.03 21.33
C ASP A 577 -25.71 -45.59 19.92
N GLU A 578 -26.60 -45.01 19.11
CA GLU A 578 -26.30 -44.57 17.76
C GLU A 578 -25.76 -43.13 17.71
N TRP A 579 -24.65 -42.95 16.99
CA TRP A 579 -24.06 -41.64 16.70
C TRP A 579 -24.78 -41.00 15.52
N HIS A 580 -25.25 -39.76 15.69
CA HIS A 580 -25.88 -38.99 14.62
C HIS A 580 -25.02 -37.79 14.24
N GLN A 581 -24.86 -37.54 12.94
CA GLN A 581 -24.12 -36.39 12.44
C GLN A 581 -24.82 -35.09 12.83
N VAL A 582 -24.06 -34.09 13.27
CA VAL A 582 -24.58 -32.80 13.72
C VAL A 582 -23.72 -31.64 13.25
N LYS A 583 -24.31 -30.45 13.24
CA LYS A 583 -23.61 -29.17 13.08
C LYS A 583 -23.84 -28.30 14.31
N MET A 584 -22.93 -27.36 14.57
CA MET A 584 -23.08 -26.45 15.73
C MET A 584 -24.34 -25.57 15.63
N SER A 585 -24.79 -25.26 14.41
CA SER A 585 -26.02 -24.50 14.16
C SER A 585 -27.31 -25.23 14.54
N ASP A 586 -27.28 -26.54 14.71
CA ASP A 586 -28.45 -27.34 15.13
C ASP A 586 -28.81 -27.09 16.61
N TYR A 587 -27.88 -26.56 17.41
CA TYR A 587 -28.03 -26.31 18.84
C TYR A 587 -28.49 -24.89 19.19
N ILE A 588 -28.74 -24.06 18.18
CA ILE A 588 -29.30 -22.72 18.37
C ILE A 588 -30.81 -22.85 18.38
N ILE A 589 -31.44 -22.38 19.46
CA ILE A 589 -32.90 -22.31 19.55
C ILE A 589 -33.38 -21.29 18.51
N LYS A 590 -33.81 -21.76 17.34
CA LYS A 590 -34.53 -20.92 16.38
C LYS A 590 -35.88 -20.56 16.98
N LYS A 591 -36.22 -19.26 17.03
CA LYS A 591 -37.59 -18.83 17.36
C LYS A 591 -38.56 -19.57 16.43
N PRO A 592 -39.71 -20.06 16.92
CA PRO A 592 -40.74 -20.62 16.08
C PRO A 592 -41.47 -19.48 15.36
N GLU A 593 -40.81 -18.85 14.39
CA GLU A 593 -41.41 -17.83 13.52
C GLU A 593 -40.53 -17.64 12.27
N GLU A 594 -40.40 -18.70 11.48
CA GLU A 594 -39.99 -18.62 10.06
C GLU A 594 -40.39 -19.91 9.31
N THR A 595 -41.57 -20.45 9.64
CA THR A 595 -42.31 -21.40 8.80
C THR A 595 -43.56 -20.71 8.28
N LEU A 596 -43.38 -19.83 7.30
CA LEU A 596 -44.45 -19.28 6.47
C LEU A 596 -43.86 -18.77 5.15
N ASP A 597 -43.63 -19.72 4.23
CA ASP A 597 -43.95 -19.64 2.79
C ASP A 597 -43.16 -20.70 2.02
N GLN A 598 -43.51 -21.98 2.19
CA GLN A 598 -43.43 -23.00 1.13
C GLN A 598 -44.50 -24.08 1.40
N GLN A 599 -45.73 -23.79 0.96
CA GLN A 599 -46.70 -24.78 0.48
C GLN A 599 -47.34 -24.29 -0.81
#